data_AF-A0A165RSC6-F1
#
_entry.id   AF-A0A165RSC6-F1
#
_cell.length_a   1.000
_cell.length_b   1.000
_cell.length_c   1.000
_cell.angle_alpha   90.00
_cell.angle_beta   90.00
_cell.angle_gamma   90.00
#
_symmetry.space_group_name_H-M   'P 1'
#
loop_
_entity.id
_entity.type
_entity.pdbx_description
1 polymer ?
#
loop_
_entity_poly.entity_id
_entity_poly.type
_entity_poly.pdbx_seq_one_letter_code
_entity_poly.pdbx_strand_id
1 'polypeptide(L)'
;SSVLKLEASGVNWAIFSKRFEVAVRAKRLWGHFSGTDTRPTPAGTAASTAEEEKAQKWDESEATADYLLTQKLPDSAFLRVQHCHTIAEHWIMIQEEYTHKGL
;
A
#
# COMPACT_ATOMS: atom_id res chain seq x y z
N SER A 1 -2.52 7.39 -16.04
CA SER A 1 -1.29 7.03 -15.30
C SER A 1 -0.72 5.74 -15.90
N SER A 2 0.57 5.72 -16.27
CA SER A 2 1.24 4.69 -17.08
C SER A 2 1.95 3.60 -16.27
N VAL A 3 1.61 3.45 -14.99
CA VAL A 3 2.15 2.36 -14.16
C VAL A 3 1.64 1.03 -14.72
N LEU A 4 2.59 0.20 -15.16
CA LEU A 4 2.33 -1.15 -15.67
C LEU A 4 1.70 -2.00 -14.57
N LYS A 5 0.95 -3.03 -14.96
CA LYS A 5 0.53 -4.06 -14.00
C LYS A 5 1.73 -4.94 -13.67
N LEU A 6 1.83 -5.39 -12.44
CA LEU A 6 2.80 -6.40 -12.04
C LEU A 6 2.47 -7.71 -12.76
N GLU A 7 3.46 -8.30 -13.41
CA GLU A 7 3.29 -9.59 -14.06
C GLU A 7 3.40 -10.71 -13.02
N ALA A 8 2.59 -11.77 -13.17
CA ALA A 8 2.62 -12.92 -12.27
C ALA A 8 4.00 -13.60 -12.21
N SER A 9 4.78 -13.51 -13.30
CA SER A 9 6.16 -14.00 -13.40
C SER A 9 7.14 -13.20 -12.53
N GLY A 10 6.85 -11.93 -12.25
CA GLY A 10 7.76 -11.03 -11.54
C GLY A 10 8.86 -10.41 -12.38
N VAL A 11 8.95 -10.73 -13.68
CA VAL A 11 10.01 -10.21 -14.58
C VAL A 11 10.04 -8.68 -14.60
N ASN A 12 8.88 -8.03 -14.51
CA ASN A 12 8.80 -6.58 -14.52
C ASN A 12 8.87 -5.93 -13.13
N TRP A 13 9.15 -6.69 -12.06
CA TRP A 13 9.09 -6.22 -10.66
C TRP A 13 9.92 -4.96 -10.42
N ALA A 14 11.18 -4.93 -10.85
CA ALA A 14 12.07 -3.79 -10.61
C ALA A 14 11.55 -2.49 -11.24
N ILE A 15 10.98 -2.57 -12.44
CA ILE A 15 10.40 -1.41 -13.14
C ILE A 15 9.04 -1.04 -12.54
N PHE A 16 8.22 -2.05 -12.23
CA PHE A 16 6.92 -1.87 -11.59
C PHE A 16 7.07 -1.15 -10.27
N SER A 17 7.88 -1.67 -9.35
CA SER A 17 8.06 -1.13 -8.00
C SER A 17 8.52 0.32 -8.04
N LYS A 18 9.51 0.64 -8.89
CA LYS A 18 10.01 2.01 -9.01
C LYS A 18 8.97 2.98 -9.55
N ARG A 19 8.23 2.61 -10.60
CA ARG A 19 7.19 3.47 -11.19
C ARG A 19 5.98 3.62 -10.26
N PHE A 20 5.61 2.55 -9.58
CA PHE A 20 4.52 2.53 -8.61
C PHE A 20 4.84 3.46 -7.43
N GLU A 21 6.04 3.34 -6.84
CA GLU A 21 6.53 4.26 -5.79
C GLU A 21 6.43 5.72 -6.24
N VAL A 22 6.92 6.07 -7.44
CA VAL A 22 6.84 7.44 -7.96
C VAL A 22 5.39 7.94 -8.06
N ALA A 23 4.48 7.11 -8.57
CA ALA A 23 3.08 7.46 -8.72
C ALA A 23 2.37 7.66 -7.37
N VAL A 24 2.67 6.81 -6.39
CA VAL A 24 2.10 6.88 -5.03
C VAL A 24 2.67 8.08 -4.26
N ARG A 25 3.97 8.38 -4.41
CA ARG A 25 4.59 9.59 -3.86
C ARG A 25 3.96 10.87 -4.41
N ALA A 26 3.67 10.91 -5.71
CA ALA A 26 2.98 12.05 -6.33
C ALA A 26 1.57 12.28 -5.74
N LYS A 27 0.95 11.23 -5.19
CA LYS A 27 -0.34 11.27 -4.48
C LYS A 27 -0.21 11.48 -2.98
N ARG A 28 1.00 11.59 -2.44
CA ARG A 28 1.32 11.70 -1.00
C ARG A 28 0.87 10.49 -0.15
N LEU A 29 0.70 9.33 -0.77
CA LEU A 29 0.25 8.11 -0.09
C LEU A 29 1.41 7.19 0.32
N TRP A 30 2.65 7.52 -0.04
CA TRP A 30 3.79 6.61 0.16
C TRP A 30 4.04 6.27 1.63
N GLY A 31 3.70 7.19 2.54
CA GLY A 31 3.85 6.97 3.97
C GLY A 31 3.08 5.74 4.48
N HIS A 32 1.94 5.43 3.87
CA HIS A 32 1.16 4.24 4.16
C HIS A 32 1.87 2.95 3.70
N PHE A 33 2.48 2.95 2.51
CA PHE A 33 3.25 1.80 2.00
C PHE A 33 4.55 1.56 2.77
N SER A 34 5.24 2.62 3.18
CA SER A 34 6.45 2.51 3.99
C SER A 34 6.18 2.28 5.48
N GLY A 35 4.92 2.33 5.92
CA GLY A 35 4.53 2.22 7.33
C GLY A 35 4.97 3.41 8.20
N THR A 36 5.44 4.51 7.58
CA THR A 36 5.87 5.71 8.32
C THR A 36 4.69 6.60 8.71
N ASP A 37 3.58 6.50 7.97
CA ASP A 37 2.33 7.18 8.29
C ASP A 37 1.40 6.21 9.02
N THR A 38 1.40 6.29 10.36
CA THR A 38 0.65 5.37 11.22
C THR A 38 -0.71 5.95 11.58
N ARG A 39 -1.70 5.08 11.72
CA ARG A 39 -3.05 5.49 12.10
C ARG A 39 -3.01 6.27 13.43
N PRO A 40 -3.54 7.52 13.46
CA PRO A 40 -3.62 8.30 14.69
C PRO A 40 -4.37 7.52 15.78
N THR A 41 -3.78 7.45 16.96
CA THR A 41 -4.39 6.84 18.15
C THR A 41 -4.76 7.94 19.14
N PRO A 42 -5.99 7.93 19.70
CA PRO A 42 -6.39 8.91 20.72
C PRO A 42 -5.46 8.87 21.93
N ALA A 43 -5.11 10.04 22.46
CA ALA A 43 -4.23 10.12 23.64
C ALA A 43 -4.96 9.83 24.97
N GLY A 44 -6.30 9.94 24.98
CA GLY A 44 -7.15 9.76 26.16
C GLY A 44 -8.13 8.58 26.04
N THR A 45 -8.95 8.39 27.07
CA THR A 45 -9.96 7.32 27.14
C THR A 45 -11.10 7.53 26.15
N ALA A 46 -11.33 8.77 25.70
CA ALA A 46 -12.26 9.13 24.65
C ALA A 46 -11.54 9.97 23.60
N ALA A 47 -11.81 9.69 22.33
CA ALA A 47 -11.30 10.47 21.22
C ALA A 47 -12.02 11.82 21.15
N SER A 48 -11.25 12.88 20.93
CA SER A 48 -11.82 14.16 20.52
C SER A 48 -12.28 14.09 19.07
N THR A 49 -13.25 14.92 18.68
CA THR A 49 -13.71 15.02 17.28
C THR A 49 -12.55 15.27 16.31
N ALA A 50 -11.55 16.05 16.72
CA ALA A 50 -10.37 16.31 15.89
C ALA A 50 -9.46 15.08 15.72
N GLU A 51 -9.39 14.18 16.70
CA GLU A 51 -8.66 12.91 16.59
C GLU A 51 -9.42 11.91 15.72
N GLU A 52 -10.75 11.85 15.86
CA GLU A 52 -11.61 11.02 15.02
C GLU A 52 -11.52 11.43 13.55
N GLU A 53 -11.59 12.73 13.25
CA GLU A 53 -11.43 13.24 11.88
C GLU A 53 -10.05 12.91 11.28
N LYS A 54 -8.99 12.93 12.10
CA LYS A 54 -7.64 12.56 11.63
C LYS A 54 -7.55 11.06 11.36
N ALA A 55 -8.10 10.23 12.24
CA ALA A 55 -8.15 8.79 12.05
C ALA A 55 -8.97 8.41 10.81
N GLN A 56 -10.13 9.05 10.61
CA GLN A 56 -10.96 8.83 9.41
C GLN A 56 -10.21 9.22 8.13
N LYS A 57 -9.54 10.38 8.10
CA LYS A 57 -8.75 10.80 6.93
C LYS A 57 -7.60 9.83 6.63
N TRP A 58 -7.00 9.26 7.67
CA TRP A 58 -6.00 8.22 7.51
C TRP A 58 -6.62 6.94 6.94
N ASP A 59 -7.77 6.49 7.46
CA ASP A 59 -8.50 5.30 7.00
C ASP A 59 -8.92 5.45 5.51
N GLU A 60 -9.37 6.63 5.09
CA GLU A 60 -9.70 6.94 3.68
C GLU A 60 -8.46 6.90 2.76
N SER A 61 -7.33 7.39 3.26
CA SER A 61 -6.06 7.38 2.55
C SER A 61 -5.49 5.96 2.42
N GLU A 62 -5.63 5.15 3.47
CA GLU A 62 -5.28 3.72 3.49
C GLU A 62 -6.11 2.95 2.47
N ALA A 63 -7.44 3.14 2.45
CA ALA A 63 -8.33 2.51 1.46
C ALA A 63 -7.99 2.94 0.02
N THR A 64 -7.61 4.20 -0.19
CA THR A 64 -7.18 4.67 -1.51
C THR A 64 -5.85 4.05 -1.93
N ALA A 65 -4.90 3.91 -1.00
CA ALA A 65 -3.62 3.26 -1.23
C ALA A 65 -3.81 1.78 -1.61
N ASP A 66 -4.67 1.06 -0.88
CA ASP A 66 -5.05 -0.32 -1.16
C ASP A 66 -5.67 -0.47 -2.55
N TYR A 67 -6.66 0.35 -2.88
CA TYR A 67 -7.26 0.35 -4.22
C TYR A 67 -6.22 0.55 -5.34
N LEU A 68 -5.28 1.48 -5.16
CA LEU A 68 -4.23 1.73 -6.16
C LEU A 68 -3.31 0.52 -6.35
N LEU A 69 -2.96 -0.17 -5.27
CA LEU A 69 -2.10 -1.34 -5.32
C LEU A 69 -2.83 -2.50 -6.00
N THR A 70 -4.01 -2.86 -5.51
CA THR A 70 -4.79 -4.02 -5.96
C THR A 70 -5.12 -3.95 -7.46
N GLN A 71 -5.37 -2.76 -8.01
CA GLN A 71 -5.56 -2.55 -9.45
C GLN A 71 -4.36 -2.95 -10.33
N LYS A 72 -3.18 -3.03 -9.72
CA LYS A 72 -1.92 -3.32 -10.42
C LYS A 72 -1.39 -4.71 -10.12
N LEU A 73 -1.99 -5.46 -9.20
CA LEU A 73 -1.58 -6.81 -8.88
C LEU A 73 -2.21 -7.84 -9.83
N PRO A 74 -1.50 -8.94 -10.11
CA PRO A 74 -2.12 -10.15 -10.62
C PRO A 74 -2.93 -10.84 -9.52
N ASP A 75 -3.95 -11.61 -9.89
CA ASP A 75 -4.86 -12.29 -8.95
C ASP A 75 -4.11 -13.15 -7.93
N SER A 76 -3.02 -13.81 -8.33
CA SER A 76 -2.20 -14.63 -7.44
C SER A 76 -1.55 -13.83 -6.31
N ALA A 77 -1.11 -12.60 -6.59
CA ALA A 77 -0.52 -11.72 -5.58
C ALA A 77 -1.60 -11.11 -4.71
N PHE A 78 -2.73 -10.72 -5.31
CA PHE A 78 -3.90 -10.21 -4.58
C PHE A 78 -4.41 -11.19 -3.52
N LEU A 79 -4.55 -12.48 -3.89
CA LEU A 79 -4.98 -13.53 -2.96
C LEU A 79 -4.00 -13.77 -1.81
N ARG A 80 -2.72 -13.41 -1.95
CA ARG A 80 -1.73 -13.57 -0.87
C ARG A 80 -1.80 -12.45 0.15
N VAL A 81 -2.06 -11.23 -0.30
CA VAL A 81 -2.14 -10.07 0.59
C VAL A 81 -3.48 -9.91 1.29
N GLN A 82 -4.51 -10.70 0.93
CA GLN A 82 -5.86 -10.61 1.50
C GLN A 82 -5.93 -10.77 3.03
N HIS A 83 -4.93 -11.41 3.64
CA HIS A 83 -4.87 -11.65 5.09
C HIS A 83 -4.12 -10.55 5.85
N CYS A 84 -3.53 -9.59 5.13
CA CYS A 84 -2.83 -8.46 5.71
C CYS A 84 -3.82 -7.32 6.00
N HIS A 85 -3.61 -6.63 7.11
CA HIS A 85 -4.53 -5.62 7.64
C HIS A 85 -4.17 -4.21 7.20
N THR A 86 -2.90 -3.97 6.82
CA THR A 86 -2.41 -2.66 6.38
C THR A 86 -1.73 -2.74 5.02
N ILE A 87 -1.74 -1.63 4.28
CA ILE A 87 -1.09 -1.55 2.97
C ILE A 87 0.44 -1.68 3.09
N ALA A 88 1.01 -1.32 4.24
CA ALA A 88 2.41 -1.58 4.55
C ALA A 88 2.73 -3.08 4.53
N GLU A 89 1.90 -3.90 5.17
CA GLU A 89 2.04 -5.37 5.17
C GLU A 89 1.85 -5.95 3.76
N HIS A 90 0.84 -5.47 3.00
CA HIS A 90 0.64 -5.86 1.61
C HIS A 90 1.91 -5.61 0.79
N TRP A 91 2.47 -4.41 0.93
CA TRP A 91 3.66 -4.00 0.20
C TRP A 91 4.86 -4.87 0.55
N ILE A 92 5.12 -5.12 1.84
CA ILE A 92 6.20 -6.02 2.30
C ILE A 92 6.05 -7.41 1.67
N MET A 93 4.86 -8.00 1.75
CA MET A 93 4.60 -9.35 1.19
C MET A 93 4.87 -9.41 -0.31
N ILE A 94 4.46 -8.39 -1.07
CA ILE A 94 4.72 -8.31 -2.51
C ILE A 94 6.22 -8.13 -2.77
N GLN A 95 6.90 -7.28 -1.99
CA GLN A 95 8.35 -7.11 -2.11
C GLN A 95 9.08 -8.43 -1.90
N GLU A 96 8.75 -9.17 -0.83
CA GLU A 96 9.35 -10.48 -0.53
C GLU A 96 9.08 -11.49 -1.65
N GLU A 97 7.85 -11.57 -2.15
CA GLU A 97 7.49 -12.52 -3.20
C GLU A 97 8.22 -12.23 -4.52
N TYR A 98 8.27 -10.97 -4.93
CA TYR A 98 8.69 -10.61 -6.28
C TYR A 98 10.17 -10.23 -6.40
N THR A 99 10.84 -9.90 -5.28
CA THR A 99 12.30 -9.67 -5.28
C THR A 99 13.07 -10.95 -5.59
N HIS A 100 12.55 -12.13 -5.21
CA HIS A 100 13.17 -13.41 -5.54
C HIS A 100 12.70 -14.00 -6.88
N LYS A 101 11.50 -13.65 -7.35
CA LYS A 101 10.94 -14.15 -8.63
C LYS A 101 11.44 -13.39 -9.87
N GLY A 102 11.81 -12.12 -9.71
CA GLY A 102 12.24 -11.25 -10.81
C GLY A 102 13.74 -11.27 -11.11
N LEU A 103 14.51 -12.15 -10.47
CA LEU A 103 15.94 -12.41 -10.75
C LEU A 103 16.11 -13.49 -11.82
#